data_AF-A0A1J6XL80-F1
#
_entry.id   AF-A0A1J6XL80-F1
#
_cell.length_a   1.000
_cell.length_b   1.000
_cell.length_c   1.000
_cell.angle_alpha   90.00
_cell.angle_beta   90.00
_cell.angle_gamma   90.00
#
_symmetry.space_group_name_H-M   'P 1'
#
loop_
_entity.id
_entity.type
_entity.pdbx_description
1 polymer ?
#
loop_
_entity_poly.entity_id
_entity_poly.type
_entity_poly.pdbx_seq_one_letter_code
_entity_poly.pdbx_strand_id
1 'polypeptide(L)'
;MADVAKDPASQFGVQLNATIGEKVQPVANDVVATAVTAQDIPGKVATATGAAITDANIPALVDEAAGPAVTAEATEQLPALVTAEVALRVPPAVDTAITGADIPGKVAIALAAQAGKILQGTGMPNGVVTAGVGTLYVDTATTMGASVWRKATGTGNTGWTVMEGDTGWRTLTSWDSAGVVSGAPLVAGMTPTPGSAGFIRIIRTNNDVGPVISGATFTASTSYIDLPAGFGPTNPQRKTLVALGTLALSCSLNSARLFIDNIPAGTATGTAYGASASWVTNRDWPTTLPGTAA
;
A
#
# COMPACT_ATOMS: atom_id res chain seq x y z
N MET A 1 23.16 -15.41 14.07
CA MET A 1 21.83 -15.64 14.65
C MET A 1 21.12 -16.60 13.73
N ALA A 2 21.01 -17.86 14.14
CA ALA A 2 20.44 -18.94 13.34
C ALA A 2 18.91 -18.82 13.28
N ASP A 3 18.37 -19.19 12.13
CA ASP A 3 16.97 -19.13 11.72
C ASP A 3 16.07 -19.98 12.63
N VAL A 4 15.39 -19.33 13.57
CA VAL A 4 14.50 -19.93 14.59
C VAL A 4 13.25 -20.58 13.95
N ALA A 5 13.02 -20.39 12.64
CA ALA A 5 11.87 -20.94 11.94
C ALA A 5 11.97 -22.45 11.62
N LYS A 6 13.12 -23.10 11.85
CA LYS A 6 13.34 -24.52 11.47
C LYS A 6 13.46 -25.50 12.63
N ASP A 7 13.31 -25.04 13.87
CA ASP A 7 13.34 -25.94 15.03
C ASP A 7 11.93 -26.52 15.32
N PRO A 8 11.69 -27.83 15.08
CA PRO A 8 10.41 -28.47 15.34
C PRO A 8 10.08 -28.57 16.84
N ALA A 9 11.02 -28.29 17.74
CA ALA A 9 10.79 -28.19 19.18
C ALA A 9 10.47 -26.76 19.66
N SER A 10 10.50 -25.76 18.77
CA SER A 10 10.11 -24.39 19.14
C SER A 10 8.59 -24.30 19.34
N GLN A 11 8.14 -23.46 20.28
CA GLN A 11 6.71 -23.26 20.56
C GLN A 11 5.91 -22.79 19.32
N PHE A 12 6.59 -22.18 18.34
CA PHE A 12 6.00 -21.81 17.04
C PHE A 12 5.82 -23.01 16.11
N GLY A 13 6.75 -23.97 16.12
CA GLY A 13 6.65 -25.21 15.33
C GLY A 13 5.50 -26.11 15.81
N VAL A 14 5.27 -26.17 17.12
CA VAL A 14 4.17 -26.93 17.72
C VAL A 14 2.80 -26.31 17.40
N GLN A 15 2.69 -24.97 17.42
CA GLN A 15 1.44 -24.27 17.07
C GLN A 15 1.11 -24.34 15.57
N LEU A 16 2.12 -24.32 14.69
CA LEU A 16 1.91 -24.47 13.25
C LEU A 16 1.43 -25.89 12.90
N ASN A 17 1.99 -26.92 13.54
CA ASN A 17 1.59 -28.31 13.30
C ASN A 17 0.17 -28.61 13.84
N ALA A 18 -0.21 -28.03 14.98
CA ALA A 18 -1.57 -28.15 15.52
C ALA A 18 -2.61 -27.46 14.61
N THR A 19 -2.26 -26.31 14.04
CA THR A 19 -3.19 -25.53 13.18
C THR A 19 -3.38 -26.15 11.79
N ILE A 20 -2.36 -26.86 11.27
CA ILE A 20 -2.44 -27.55 9.97
C ILE A 20 -3.09 -28.94 10.12
N GLY A 21 -2.83 -29.65 11.23
CA GLY A 21 -3.38 -30.99 11.49
C GLY A 21 -4.91 -31.00 11.70
N GLU A 22 -5.52 -29.93 12.20
CA GLU A 22 -6.98 -29.84 12.34
C GLU A 22 -7.71 -29.59 11.01
N LYS A 23 -7.04 -29.03 9.99
CA LYS A 23 -7.68 -28.62 8.72
C LYS A 23 -7.52 -29.62 7.58
N VAL A 24 -6.74 -30.68 7.75
CA VAL A 24 -6.59 -31.75 6.76
C VAL A 24 -6.72 -33.10 7.46
N GLN A 25 -7.90 -33.71 7.39
CA GLN A 25 -8.06 -35.12 7.74
C GLN A 25 -7.24 -35.94 6.73
N PRO A 26 -6.29 -36.80 7.16
CA PRO A 26 -5.56 -37.65 6.24
C PRO A 26 -6.51 -38.68 5.63
N VAL A 27 -6.68 -38.65 4.31
CA VAL A 27 -7.29 -39.75 3.56
C VAL A 27 -6.36 -40.95 3.71
N ALA A 28 -6.84 -42.00 4.37
CA ALA A 28 -6.14 -43.27 4.46
C ALA A 28 -5.94 -43.81 3.04
N ASN A 29 -4.69 -43.78 2.58
CA ASN A 29 -4.25 -44.51 1.39
C ASN A 29 -4.12 -45.99 1.79
N ASP A 30 -5.25 -46.68 1.91
CA ASP A 30 -5.31 -48.12 2.10
C ASP A 30 -5.68 -48.77 0.76
N VAL A 31 -4.71 -48.76 -0.17
CA VAL A 31 -4.72 -49.65 -1.34
C VAL A 31 -3.49 -50.54 -1.21
N VAL A 32 -3.61 -51.53 -0.33
CA VAL A 32 -2.77 -52.72 -0.39
C VAL A 32 -3.24 -53.55 -1.59
N ALA A 33 -2.32 -53.75 -2.53
CA ALA A 33 -2.50 -54.62 -3.68
C ALA A 33 -2.99 -56.01 -3.26
N THR A 34 -4.22 -56.35 -3.65
CA THR A 34 -4.73 -57.72 -3.61
C THR A 34 -5.06 -58.13 -5.03
N ALA A 35 -4.36 -59.13 -5.56
CA ALA A 35 -4.56 -59.64 -6.90
C ALA A 35 -5.97 -60.25 -7.01
N VAL A 36 -6.75 -59.77 -7.97
CA VAL A 36 -8.04 -60.34 -8.36
C VAL A 36 -7.77 -61.71 -8.99
N THR A 37 -8.28 -62.78 -8.39
CA THR A 37 -8.17 -64.15 -8.92
C THR A 37 -9.44 -64.51 -9.68
N ALA A 38 -9.40 -65.56 -10.52
CA ALA A 38 -10.54 -66.00 -11.35
C ALA A 38 -11.80 -66.44 -10.55
N GLN A 39 -11.75 -66.36 -9.22
CA GLN A 39 -12.84 -66.61 -8.30
C GLN A 39 -13.65 -65.33 -7.97
N ASP A 40 -13.13 -64.15 -8.35
CA ASP A 40 -13.71 -62.83 -8.10
C ASP A 40 -14.64 -62.35 -9.23
N ILE A 41 -15.01 -63.23 -10.18
CA ILE A 41 -16.05 -62.98 -11.19
C ILE A 41 -17.34 -63.68 -10.75
N PRO A 42 -18.37 -62.95 -10.27
CA PRO A 42 -19.62 -63.57 -9.87
C PRO A 42 -20.46 -63.99 -11.08
N GLY A 43 -20.61 -65.31 -11.25
CA GLY A 43 -21.85 -65.94 -11.74
C GLY A 43 -22.08 -66.01 -13.25
N LYS A 44 -21.96 -67.24 -13.78
CA LYS A 44 -22.62 -67.85 -14.95
C LYS A 44 -21.67 -68.53 -15.96
N VAL A 45 -20.74 -69.34 -15.47
CA VAL A 45 -20.39 -70.57 -16.20
C VAL A 45 -21.05 -71.70 -15.45
N ALA A 46 -22.20 -72.09 -15.99
CA ALA A 46 -23.02 -73.16 -15.46
C ALA A 46 -22.20 -74.43 -15.28
N THR A 47 -22.56 -75.16 -14.23
CA THR A 47 -22.15 -76.52 -13.92
C THR A 47 -22.50 -77.44 -15.10
N ALA A 48 -21.64 -77.53 -16.11
CA ALA A 48 -21.71 -78.57 -17.11
C ALA A 48 -20.97 -79.79 -16.56
N THR A 49 -21.72 -80.71 -15.98
CA THR A 49 -21.30 -82.07 -15.64
C THR A 49 -20.51 -82.69 -16.81
N GLY A 50 -19.19 -82.80 -16.67
CA GLY A 50 -18.33 -83.87 -17.24
C GLY A 50 -18.47 -84.27 -18.71
N ALA A 51 -19.04 -83.46 -19.60
CA ALA A 51 -19.16 -83.76 -21.03
C ALA A 51 -18.20 -82.91 -21.86
N ALA A 52 -17.40 -83.56 -22.71
CA ALA A 52 -16.52 -82.86 -23.64
C ALA A 52 -17.34 -82.04 -24.65
N ILE A 53 -16.94 -80.79 -24.89
CA ILE A 53 -17.52 -79.95 -25.94
C ILE A 53 -17.09 -80.55 -27.29
N THR A 54 -18.07 -80.94 -28.10
CA THR A 54 -17.86 -81.45 -29.47
C THR A 54 -18.54 -80.50 -30.47
N ASP A 55 -18.09 -80.50 -31.73
CA ASP A 55 -18.63 -79.64 -32.80
C ASP A 55 -20.15 -79.80 -33.00
N ALA A 56 -20.71 -80.95 -32.61
CA ALA A 56 -22.14 -81.21 -32.67
C ALA A 56 -22.96 -80.42 -31.63
N ASN A 57 -22.35 -79.96 -30.54
CA ASN A 57 -23.03 -79.30 -29.41
C ASN A 57 -22.85 -77.76 -29.41
N ILE A 58 -22.06 -77.22 -30.34
CA ILE A 58 -21.77 -75.78 -30.44
C ILE A 58 -23.03 -74.95 -30.78
N PRO A 59 -23.90 -75.34 -31.73
CA PRO A 59 -25.07 -74.52 -32.08
C PRO A 59 -26.06 -74.36 -30.91
N ALA A 60 -26.24 -75.40 -30.08
CA ALA A 60 -27.16 -75.35 -28.93
C ALA A 60 -26.64 -74.48 -27.78
N LEU A 61 -25.32 -74.41 -27.58
CA LEU A 61 -24.71 -73.56 -26.55
C LEU A 61 -24.71 -72.07 -26.94
N VAL A 62 -24.72 -71.76 -28.24
CA VAL A 62 -24.82 -70.38 -28.74
C VAL A 62 -26.24 -69.81 -28.53
N ASP A 63 -27.27 -70.63 -28.69
CA ASP A 63 -28.66 -70.24 -28.41
C ASP A 63 -28.95 -70.12 -26.90
N GLU A 64 -28.23 -70.84 -26.04
CA GLU A 64 -28.38 -70.75 -24.57
C GLU A 64 -27.56 -69.59 -23.96
N ALA A 65 -26.46 -69.16 -24.61
CA ALA A 65 -25.71 -67.95 -24.27
C ALA A 65 -26.41 -66.66 -24.75
N ALA A 66 -27.32 -66.76 -25.71
CA ALA A 66 -28.29 -65.72 -26.04
C ALA A 66 -29.38 -65.68 -24.95
N GLY A 67 -29.00 -65.21 -23.75
CA GLY A 67 -29.95 -64.86 -22.70
C GLY A 67 -31.04 -63.90 -23.23
N PRO A 68 -32.19 -63.78 -22.52
CA PRO A 68 -33.31 -62.99 -23.01
C PRO A 68 -32.83 -61.61 -23.42
N ALA A 69 -33.17 -61.21 -24.64
CA ALA A 69 -32.93 -59.87 -25.18
C ALA A 69 -33.13 -58.85 -24.06
N VAL A 70 -32.15 -57.96 -23.85
CA VAL A 70 -32.20 -56.87 -22.87
C VAL A 70 -33.61 -56.29 -22.88
N THR A 71 -34.41 -56.65 -21.88
CA THR A 71 -35.83 -56.34 -21.86
C THR A 71 -35.98 -54.83 -21.76
N ALA A 72 -37.03 -54.28 -22.37
CA ALA A 72 -37.28 -52.84 -22.40
C ALA A 72 -37.18 -52.15 -21.02
N GLU A 73 -37.40 -52.89 -19.92
CA GLU A 73 -37.20 -52.42 -18.54
C GLU A 73 -35.77 -51.98 -18.22
N ALA A 74 -34.73 -52.65 -18.73
CA ALA A 74 -33.34 -52.25 -18.47
C ALA A 74 -33.00 -50.92 -19.16
N THR A 75 -33.57 -50.67 -20.34
CA THR A 75 -33.41 -49.42 -21.10
C THR A 75 -34.21 -48.27 -20.48
N GLU A 76 -35.33 -48.56 -19.81
CA GLU A 76 -36.15 -47.56 -19.11
C GLU A 76 -35.57 -47.16 -17.75
N GLN A 77 -34.82 -48.05 -17.09
CA GLN A 77 -34.20 -47.80 -15.78
C GLN A 77 -32.80 -47.15 -15.85
N LEU A 78 -32.09 -47.28 -16.98
CA LEU A 78 -30.79 -46.64 -17.21
C LEU A 78 -30.81 -45.11 -17.04
N PRO A 79 -31.78 -44.35 -17.58
CA PRO A 79 -31.89 -42.92 -17.36
C PRO A 79 -32.09 -42.56 -15.88
N ALA A 80 -32.90 -43.34 -15.15
CA ALA A 80 -33.19 -43.09 -13.74
C ALA A 80 -31.98 -43.38 -12.83
N LEU A 81 -31.25 -44.47 -13.10
CA LEU A 81 -30.01 -44.82 -12.41
C LEU A 81 -28.89 -43.81 -12.68
N VAL A 82 -28.72 -43.37 -13.94
CA VAL A 82 -27.77 -42.32 -14.30
C VAL A 82 -28.14 -40.99 -13.64
N THR A 83 -29.43 -40.64 -13.59
CA THR A 83 -29.89 -39.42 -12.92
C THR A 83 -29.62 -39.45 -11.41
N ALA A 84 -29.86 -40.59 -10.76
CA ALA A 84 -29.59 -40.77 -9.33
C ALA A 84 -28.08 -40.72 -9.02
N GLU A 85 -27.25 -41.34 -9.85
CA GLU A 85 -25.79 -41.37 -9.64
C GLU A 85 -25.13 -40.01 -9.95
N VAL A 86 -25.63 -39.27 -10.95
CA VAL A 86 -25.24 -37.88 -11.21
C VAL A 86 -25.64 -36.96 -10.05
N ALA A 87 -26.83 -37.14 -9.46
CA ALA A 87 -27.28 -36.37 -8.29
C ALA A 87 -26.47 -36.66 -7.01
N LEU A 88 -25.86 -37.83 -6.91
CA LEU A 88 -24.96 -38.20 -5.79
C LEU A 88 -23.52 -37.71 -5.98
N ARG A 89 -23.05 -37.55 -7.22
CA ARG A 89 -21.68 -37.11 -7.55
C ARG A 89 -21.56 -35.61 -7.78
N VAL A 90 -22.63 -34.94 -8.15
CA VAL A 90 -22.69 -33.48 -8.25
C VAL A 90 -23.20 -32.95 -6.91
N PRO A 91 -22.35 -32.37 -6.04
CA PRO A 91 -22.86 -31.66 -4.87
C PRO A 91 -23.89 -30.62 -5.36
N PRO A 92 -24.98 -30.37 -4.64
CA PRO A 92 -25.94 -29.35 -5.05
C PRO A 92 -25.12 -28.10 -5.35
N ALA A 93 -25.27 -27.59 -6.58
CA ALA A 93 -24.67 -26.31 -6.92
C ALA A 93 -25.10 -25.37 -5.79
N VAL A 94 -24.15 -24.91 -4.99
CA VAL A 94 -24.41 -23.78 -4.11
C VAL A 94 -24.63 -22.66 -5.09
N ASP A 95 -25.90 -22.50 -5.48
CA ASP A 95 -26.34 -21.46 -6.38
C ASP A 95 -26.13 -20.17 -5.59
N THR A 96 -24.90 -19.71 -5.62
CA THR A 96 -24.44 -18.47 -5.02
C THR A 96 -24.74 -17.34 -6.01
N ALA A 97 -25.74 -17.53 -6.88
CA ALA A 97 -26.33 -16.46 -7.64
C ALA A 97 -26.82 -15.42 -6.63
N ILE A 98 -26.15 -14.27 -6.64
CA ILE A 98 -26.59 -13.11 -5.87
C ILE A 98 -27.95 -12.73 -6.42
N THR A 99 -29.00 -12.99 -5.64
CA THR A 99 -30.36 -12.60 -6.00
C THR A 99 -30.53 -11.10 -5.73
N GLY A 100 -31.53 -10.47 -6.37
CA GLY A 100 -31.85 -9.04 -6.12
C GLY A 100 -32.12 -8.72 -4.64
N ALA A 101 -32.50 -9.72 -3.83
CA ALA A 101 -32.74 -9.61 -2.39
C ALA A 101 -31.44 -9.61 -1.54
N ASP A 102 -30.33 -10.12 -2.08
CA ASP A 102 -29.02 -10.09 -1.42
C ASP A 102 -28.31 -8.74 -1.58
N ILE A 103 -28.72 -7.95 -2.58
CA ILE A 103 -28.10 -6.67 -2.93
C ILE A 103 -28.20 -5.67 -1.77
N PRO A 104 -29.35 -5.44 -1.11
CA PRO A 104 -29.44 -4.49 0.01
C PRO A 104 -28.50 -4.83 1.17
N GLY A 105 -28.41 -6.12 1.55
CA GLY A 105 -27.54 -6.58 2.65
C GLY A 105 -26.05 -6.46 2.30
N LYS A 106 -25.66 -6.88 1.09
CA LYS A 106 -24.28 -6.79 0.63
C LYS A 106 -23.83 -5.35 0.40
N VAL A 107 -24.71 -4.48 -0.11
CA VAL A 107 -24.47 -3.03 -0.25
C VAL A 107 -24.32 -2.38 1.11
N ALA A 108 -25.16 -2.73 2.10
CA ALA A 108 -25.04 -2.20 3.45
C ALA A 108 -23.70 -2.60 4.12
N ILE A 109 -23.26 -3.85 3.94
CA ILE A 109 -21.97 -4.32 4.44
C ILE A 109 -20.81 -3.60 3.73
N ALA A 110 -20.88 -3.44 2.40
CA ALA A 110 -19.86 -2.74 1.64
C ALA A 110 -19.78 -1.25 2.01
N LEU A 111 -20.92 -0.60 2.23
CA LEU A 111 -20.98 0.79 2.65
C LEU A 111 -20.49 0.96 4.10
N ALA A 112 -20.84 0.04 5.00
CA ALA A 112 -20.32 0.02 6.37
C ALA A 112 -18.80 -0.23 6.41
N ALA A 113 -18.27 -1.07 5.50
CA ALA A 113 -16.83 -1.30 5.37
C ALA A 113 -16.07 -0.06 4.85
N GLN A 114 -16.73 0.80 4.07
CA GLN A 114 -16.19 2.07 3.58
C GLN A 114 -16.47 3.25 4.52
N ALA A 115 -17.47 3.15 5.39
CA ALA A 115 -17.86 4.21 6.31
C ALA A 115 -16.67 4.60 7.21
N GLY A 116 -16.34 5.89 7.25
CA GLY A 116 -15.23 6.42 8.04
C GLY A 116 -13.82 6.16 7.46
N LYS A 117 -13.71 5.65 6.23
CA LYS A 117 -12.42 5.57 5.53
C LYS A 117 -11.95 6.93 5.01
N ILE A 118 -12.89 7.78 4.60
CA ILE A 118 -12.64 9.16 4.19
C ILE A 118 -13.61 10.06 4.95
N LEU A 119 -13.07 11.01 5.69
CA LEU A 119 -13.78 12.07 6.37
C LEU A 119 -13.56 13.38 5.61
N GLN A 120 -14.48 14.32 5.78
CA GLN A 120 -14.34 15.68 5.25
C GLN A 120 -14.70 16.67 6.34
N GLY A 121 -14.04 17.83 6.33
CA GLY A 121 -14.31 18.91 7.27
C GLY A 121 -13.49 20.14 6.93
N THR A 122 -13.52 21.13 7.82
CA THR A 122 -12.74 22.36 7.68
C THR A 122 -11.72 22.44 8.79
N GLY A 123 -10.45 22.71 8.45
CA GLY A 123 -9.37 22.81 9.42
C GLY A 123 -8.54 21.54 9.54
N MET A 124 -7.43 21.67 10.28
CA MET A 124 -6.52 20.56 10.57
C MET A 124 -7.21 19.51 11.47
N PRO A 125 -7.14 18.21 11.12
CA PRO A 125 -7.79 17.17 11.91
C PRO A 125 -7.05 16.87 13.22
N ASN A 126 -5.78 17.22 13.33
CA ASN A 126 -4.97 16.93 14.51
C ASN A 126 -5.44 17.72 15.73
N GLY A 127 -5.82 17.02 16.80
CA GLY A 127 -6.43 17.58 18.01
C GLY A 127 -7.94 17.79 17.92
N VAL A 128 -8.57 17.51 16.77
CA VAL A 128 -10.00 17.78 16.54
C VAL A 128 -10.76 16.52 16.15
N VAL A 129 -10.28 15.79 15.14
CA VAL A 129 -11.01 14.68 14.52
C VAL A 129 -10.50 13.35 15.05
N THR A 130 -11.37 12.60 15.74
CA THR A 130 -11.10 11.23 16.19
C THR A 130 -11.38 10.23 15.08
N ALA A 131 -10.39 9.41 14.74
CA ALA A 131 -10.54 8.34 13.75
C ALA A 131 -9.57 7.18 14.00
N GLY A 132 -9.84 6.03 13.37
CA GLY A 132 -8.91 4.90 13.34
C GLY A 132 -7.72 5.15 12.40
N VAL A 133 -6.58 4.50 12.68
CA VAL A 133 -5.42 4.53 11.78
C VAL A 133 -5.82 4.04 10.38
N GLY A 134 -5.35 4.74 9.34
CA GLY A 134 -5.68 4.46 7.95
C GLY A 134 -6.85 5.29 7.41
N THR A 135 -7.60 6.00 8.24
CA THR A 135 -8.61 6.98 7.78
C THR A 135 -7.94 8.16 7.10
N LEU A 136 -8.52 8.61 5.99
CA LEU A 136 -8.20 9.87 5.32
C LEU A 136 -9.14 10.98 5.79
N TYR A 137 -8.64 12.20 5.82
CA TYR A 137 -9.43 13.40 6.10
C TYR A 137 -9.11 14.46 5.03
N VAL A 138 -10.16 14.98 4.38
CA VAL A 138 -10.06 16.06 3.41
C VAL A 138 -10.45 17.37 4.10
N ASP A 139 -9.52 18.31 4.16
CA ASP A 139 -9.76 19.68 4.59
C ASP A 139 -10.27 20.50 3.40
N THR A 140 -11.53 20.90 3.44
CA THR A 140 -12.19 21.65 2.36
C THR A 140 -11.71 23.09 2.25
N ALA A 141 -11.01 23.62 3.26
CA ALA A 141 -10.45 24.97 3.23
C ALA A 141 -8.94 25.00 2.95
N THR A 142 -8.29 23.83 2.83
CA THR A 142 -6.84 23.72 2.62
C THR A 142 -6.05 24.53 3.67
N THR A 143 -6.37 24.29 4.95
CA THR A 143 -5.88 25.12 6.07
C THR A 143 -4.37 25.03 6.19
N MET A 144 -3.72 26.20 6.19
CA MET A 144 -2.26 26.33 6.12
C MET A 144 -1.64 25.54 4.95
N GLY A 145 -2.37 25.39 3.85
CA GLY A 145 -1.88 24.71 2.66
C GLY A 145 -2.10 23.19 2.61
N ALA A 146 -2.59 22.54 3.66
CA ALA A 146 -2.80 21.09 3.66
C ALA A 146 -4.25 20.72 3.30
N SER A 147 -4.44 19.91 2.24
CA SER A 147 -5.75 19.49 1.75
C SER A 147 -6.12 18.08 2.18
N VAL A 148 -5.16 17.14 2.21
CA VAL A 148 -5.43 15.73 2.55
C VAL A 148 -4.50 15.24 3.64
N TRP A 149 -5.11 14.59 4.63
CA TRP A 149 -4.44 14.01 5.79
C TRP A 149 -4.74 12.52 5.89
N ARG A 150 -3.82 11.77 6.47
CA ARG A 150 -4.00 10.37 6.85
C ARG A 150 -3.74 10.21 8.34
N LYS A 151 -4.62 9.48 9.04
CA LYS A 151 -4.37 9.03 10.41
C LYS A 151 -3.26 7.97 10.34
N ALA A 152 -2.03 8.36 10.65
CA ALA A 152 -0.86 7.49 10.50
C ALA A 152 -0.66 6.62 11.74
N THR A 153 -0.89 7.16 12.94
CA THR A 153 -0.59 6.48 14.21
C THR A 153 -1.56 6.87 15.33
N GLY A 154 -1.50 6.13 16.43
CA GLY A 154 -2.20 6.45 17.68
C GLY A 154 -3.72 6.22 17.67
N THR A 155 -4.34 6.37 18.83
CA THR A 155 -5.79 6.35 19.05
C THR A 155 -6.31 7.78 19.26
N GLY A 156 -7.61 8.03 19.08
CA GLY A 156 -8.19 9.35 19.32
C GLY A 156 -7.92 10.35 18.18
N ASN A 157 -7.67 11.61 18.53
CA ASN A 157 -7.62 12.75 17.60
C ASN A 157 -6.22 13.25 17.22
N THR A 158 -5.14 12.56 17.62
CA THR A 158 -3.74 12.93 17.30
C THR A 158 -3.11 11.98 16.28
N GLY A 159 -1.90 12.24 15.76
CA GLY A 159 -1.20 11.31 14.87
C GLY A 159 -1.69 11.34 13.42
N TRP A 160 -2.21 12.49 13.00
CA TRP A 160 -2.52 12.79 11.61
C TRP A 160 -1.26 13.29 10.89
N THR A 161 -1.07 12.87 9.65
CA THR A 161 0.05 13.29 8.79
C THR A 161 -0.50 13.78 7.46
N VAL A 162 0.09 14.85 6.92
CA VAL A 162 -0.29 15.38 5.60
C VAL A 162 0.15 14.42 4.50
N MET A 163 -0.78 14.13 3.59
CA MET A 163 -0.55 13.37 2.37
C MET A 163 -0.47 14.28 1.14
N GLU A 164 -1.28 15.34 1.14
CA GLU A 164 -1.31 16.36 0.10
C GLU A 164 -1.35 17.74 0.75
N GLY A 165 -0.36 18.56 0.45
CA GLY A 165 -0.32 19.94 0.89
C GLY A 165 0.68 20.79 0.12
N ASP A 166 0.35 22.06 -0.02
CA ASP A 166 1.18 23.11 -0.60
C ASP A 166 0.95 24.40 0.20
N THR A 167 2.00 24.88 0.87
CA THR A 167 1.94 26.14 1.65
C THR A 167 1.80 27.40 0.77
N GLY A 168 1.97 27.24 -0.54
CA GLY A 168 2.31 28.31 -1.46
C GLY A 168 3.70 28.87 -1.18
N TRP A 169 4.18 29.71 -2.07
CA TRP A 169 5.39 30.50 -1.83
C TRP A 169 5.15 31.50 -0.69
N ARG A 170 6.03 31.45 0.31
CA ARG A 170 6.02 32.35 1.46
C ARG A 170 7.22 33.28 1.41
N THR A 171 6.98 34.58 1.40
CA THR A 171 8.03 35.60 1.52
C THR A 171 8.37 35.81 2.99
N LEU A 172 9.58 35.42 3.39
CA LEU A 172 10.08 35.58 4.76
C LEU A 172 10.65 36.99 4.96
N THR A 173 11.40 37.45 3.97
CA THR A 173 12.05 38.75 3.93
C THR A 173 12.04 39.26 2.50
N SER A 174 11.85 40.55 2.30
CA SER A 174 12.02 41.23 1.01
C SER A 174 12.72 42.56 1.19
N TRP A 175 13.24 43.10 0.09
CA TRP A 175 13.79 44.45 0.06
C TRP A 175 13.55 45.12 -1.28
N ASP A 176 13.47 46.44 -1.26
CA ASP A 176 13.38 47.27 -2.46
C ASP A 176 14.76 47.58 -3.05
N SER A 177 14.79 48.33 -4.16
CA SER A 177 16.03 48.75 -4.81
C SER A 177 16.87 49.74 -4.00
N ALA A 178 16.28 50.38 -2.98
CA ALA A 178 17.00 51.22 -2.01
C ALA A 178 17.61 50.40 -0.87
N GLY A 179 17.36 49.08 -0.82
CA GLY A 179 17.84 48.19 0.22
C GLY A 179 17.02 48.24 1.52
N VAL A 180 15.82 48.83 1.48
CA VAL A 180 14.92 48.87 2.64
C VAL A 180 14.32 47.47 2.84
N VAL A 181 14.63 46.86 3.97
CA VAL A 181 14.19 45.49 4.31
C VAL A 181 12.80 45.50 4.96
N SER A 182 11.95 44.56 4.55
CA SER A 182 10.65 44.27 5.13
C SER A 182 10.54 42.77 5.50
N GLY A 183 9.84 42.46 6.58
CA GLY A 183 9.70 41.10 7.11
C GLY A 183 10.78 40.75 8.14
N ALA A 184 11.25 39.51 8.15
CA ALA A 184 12.31 39.09 9.07
C ALA A 184 13.63 39.82 8.75
N PRO A 185 14.41 40.23 9.76
CA PRO A 185 15.67 40.91 9.51
C PRO A 185 16.66 40.00 8.77
N LEU A 186 17.47 40.60 7.90
CA LEU A 186 18.62 39.89 7.32
C LEU A 186 19.64 39.58 8.41
N VAL A 187 20.24 38.40 8.33
CA VAL A 187 21.27 37.99 9.30
C VAL A 187 22.60 38.68 9.04
N ALA A 188 23.47 38.68 10.05
CA ALA A 188 24.84 39.13 9.89
C ALA A 188 25.53 38.39 8.73
N GLY A 189 26.16 39.14 7.82
CA GLY A 189 26.80 38.57 6.63
C GLY A 189 25.93 38.52 5.38
N MET A 190 24.65 38.94 5.44
CA MET A 190 23.76 39.03 4.29
C MET A 190 23.22 40.46 4.12
N THR A 191 23.42 41.06 2.94
CA THR A 191 22.95 42.42 2.64
C THR A 191 22.20 42.47 1.30
N PRO A 192 21.25 43.40 1.12
CA PRO A 192 20.65 43.65 -0.19
C PRO A 192 21.73 43.98 -1.24
N THR A 193 21.55 43.52 -2.47
CA THR A 193 22.36 43.98 -3.59
C THR A 193 22.01 45.46 -3.88
N PRO A 194 23.00 46.37 -3.92
CA PRO A 194 22.74 47.78 -4.22
C PRO A 194 21.98 47.97 -5.53
N GLY A 195 20.92 48.79 -5.50
CA GLY A 195 20.12 49.12 -6.68
C GLY A 195 19.17 48.01 -7.16
N SER A 196 19.07 46.88 -6.45
CA SER A 196 18.25 45.74 -6.84
C SER A 196 17.29 45.32 -5.73
N ALA A 197 16.01 45.18 -6.07
CA ALA A 197 15.05 44.52 -5.19
C ALA A 197 15.34 43.02 -5.08
N GLY A 198 14.90 42.40 -4.00
CA GLY A 198 15.14 40.98 -3.75
C GLY A 198 14.29 40.41 -2.63
N PHE A 199 14.48 39.12 -2.36
CA PHE A 199 13.68 38.38 -1.41
C PHE A 199 14.36 37.10 -0.91
N ILE A 200 13.85 36.62 0.22
CA ILE A 200 14.00 35.25 0.72
C ILE A 200 12.60 34.65 0.77
N ARG A 201 12.40 33.59 0.00
CA ARG A 201 11.14 32.86 -0.11
C ARG A 201 11.34 31.39 0.22
N ILE A 202 10.28 30.74 0.68
CA ILE A 202 10.25 29.32 0.95
C ILE A 202 8.91 28.71 0.58
N ILE A 203 8.92 27.48 0.10
CA ILE A 203 7.72 26.67 -0.13
C ILE A 203 7.92 25.30 0.49
N ARG A 204 6.83 24.71 1.00
CA ARG A 204 6.76 23.29 1.33
C ARG A 204 5.61 22.68 0.55
N THR A 205 5.93 21.72 -0.30
CA THR A 205 4.97 20.91 -1.05
C THR A 205 5.14 19.47 -0.57
N ASN A 206 4.13 18.95 0.11
CA ASN A 206 4.21 17.68 0.84
C ASN A 206 5.43 17.67 1.78
N ASN A 207 6.40 16.79 1.52
CA ASN A 207 7.61 16.72 2.33
C ASN A 207 8.79 17.45 1.69
N ASP A 208 8.65 17.99 0.48
CA ASP A 208 9.72 18.71 -0.19
C ASP A 208 9.68 20.19 0.19
N VAL A 209 10.84 20.73 0.55
CA VAL A 209 11.03 22.12 0.93
C VAL A 209 12.01 22.77 -0.04
N GLY A 210 11.64 23.93 -0.56
CA GLY A 210 12.45 24.71 -1.49
C GLY A 210 12.57 26.16 -1.06
N PRO A 211 13.72 26.62 -0.55
CA PRO A 211 14.01 28.03 -0.42
C PRO A 211 14.51 28.63 -1.74
N VAL A 212 14.23 29.91 -1.93
CA VAL A 212 14.84 30.76 -2.95
C VAL A 212 15.27 32.07 -2.31
N ILE A 213 16.50 32.47 -2.61
CA ILE A 213 17.06 33.77 -2.28
C ILE A 213 17.30 34.48 -3.59
N SER A 214 17.02 35.78 -3.67
CA SER A 214 17.28 36.58 -4.87
C SER A 214 17.70 37.98 -4.48
N GLY A 215 18.70 38.54 -5.18
CA GLY A 215 19.13 39.93 -5.01
C GLY A 215 19.89 40.22 -3.72
N ALA A 216 20.57 39.21 -3.15
CA ALA A 216 21.35 39.33 -1.93
C ALA A 216 22.85 39.18 -2.21
N THR A 217 23.64 39.89 -1.42
CA THR A 217 25.09 39.77 -1.33
C THR A 217 25.45 39.08 -0.01
N PHE A 218 26.40 38.13 -0.05
CA PHE A 218 26.96 37.51 1.14
C PHE A 218 28.38 38.01 1.41
N THR A 219 28.64 38.45 2.64
CA THR A 219 29.89 39.12 3.03
C THR A 219 30.67 38.37 4.12
N ALA A 220 30.08 37.34 4.73
CA ALA A 220 30.73 36.46 5.70
C ALA A 220 30.97 35.07 5.12
N SER A 221 32.02 34.36 5.58
CA SER A 221 32.32 32.99 5.14
C SER A 221 31.22 31.96 5.46
N THR A 222 30.37 32.30 6.45
CA THR A 222 29.15 31.57 6.78
C THR A 222 28.03 32.58 7.05
N SER A 223 26.90 32.40 6.38
CA SER A 223 25.62 33.11 6.66
C SER A 223 24.52 32.10 6.92
N TYR A 224 23.37 32.49 7.47
CA TYR A 224 22.26 31.56 7.69
C TYR A 224 20.88 32.18 7.46
N ILE A 225 19.88 31.31 7.25
CA ILE A 225 18.47 31.68 7.23
C ILE A 225 17.77 30.84 8.28
N ASP A 226 16.98 31.46 9.15
CA ASP A 226 16.14 30.74 10.09
C ASP A 226 14.99 30.04 9.33
N LEU A 227 14.86 28.75 9.54
CA LEU A 227 13.83 27.91 8.95
C LEU A 227 12.59 27.93 9.85
N PRO A 228 11.42 28.28 9.31
CA PRO A 228 10.18 28.25 10.09
C PRO A 228 9.83 26.83 10.56
N ALA A 229 9.01 26.74 11.62
CA ALA A 229 8.51 25.47 12.12
C ALA A 229 7.84 24.66 10.99
N GLY A 230 8.20 23.39 10.88
CA GLY A 230 7.73 22.51 9.79
C GLY A 230 8.51 22.61 8.48
N PHE A 231 9.50 23.51 8.33
CA PHE A 231 10.30 23.61 7.10
C PHE A 231 11.71 23.05 7.23
N GLY A 232 12.25 22.95 8.46
CA GLY A 232 13.55 22.31 8.69
C GLY A 232 13.52 20.79 8.53
N PRO A 233 14.61 20.14 8.13
CA PRO A 233 14.74 18.68 8.17
C PRO A 233 14.78 18.16 9.62
N THR A 234 14.46 16.88 9.82
CA THR A 234 14.57 16.26 11.17
C THR A 234 16.00 15.99 11.57
N ASN A 235 16.84 15.57 10.61
CA ASN A 235 18.25 15.35 10.84
C ASN A 235 19.08 16.40 10.10
N PRO A 236 20.25 16.80 10.62
CA PRO A 236 21.14 17.67 9.89
C PRO A 236 21.54 17.08 8.54
N GLN A 237 21.63 17.93 7.51
CA GLN A 237 21.94 17.52 6.14
C GLN A 237 22.93 18.49 5.51
N ARG A 238 23.65 18.04 4.49
CA ARG A 238 24.38 18.91 3.57
C ARG A 238 23.70 18.88 2.22
N LYS A 239 23.57 20.04 1.59
CA LYS A 239 23.00 20.22 0.27
C LYS A 239 23.88 21.19 -0.53
N THR A 240 23.58 21.27 -1.82
CA THR A 240 24.18 22.26 -2.70
C THR A 240 23.19 23.39 -2.87
N LEU A 241 23.68 24.61 -2.71
CA LEU A 241 22.95 25.83 -3.04
C LEU A 241 23.43 26.27 -4.43
N VAL A 242 22.52 26.30 -5.40
CA VAL A 242 22.88 26.64 -6.78
C VAL A 242 22.75 28.14 -6.97
N ALA A 243 23.87 28.85 -7.21
CA ALA A 243 23.80 30.26 -7.56
C ALA A 243 23.42 30.47 -9.03
N LEU A 244 22.51 31.41 -9.31
CA LEU A 244 22.23 31.93 -10.64
C LEU A 244 23.47 32.69 -11.12
N GLY A 245 24.27 32.08 -11.99
CA GLY A 245 25.57 32.60 -12.41
C GLY A 245 26.50 31.46 -12.85
N THR A 246 27.35 30.93 -11.97
CA THR A 246 28.19 29.74 -12.26
C THR A 246 28.76 29.04 -11.00
N LEU A 247 28.48 29.54 -9.77
CA LEU A 247 29.09 29.04 -8.54
C LEU A 247 28.11 28.19 -7.72
N ALA A 248 28.46 26.95 -7.43
CA ALA A 248 27.74 26.14 -6.46
C ALA A 248 28.30 26.45 -5.05
N LEU A 249 27.45 26.94 -4.16
CA LEU A 249 27.79 27.11 -2.74
C LEU A 249 27.43 25.83 -2.00
N SER A 250 28.19 25.49 -0.97
CA SER A 250 27.80 24.41 -0.06
C SER A 250 26.80 24.98 0.94
N CYS A 251 25.75 24.23 1.27
CA CYS A 251 24.91 24.58 2.38
C CYS A 251 24.77 23.41 3.36
N SER A 252 24.71 23.73 4.63
CA SER A 252 24.38 22.77 5.68
C SER A 252 23.06 23.17 6.33
N LEU A 253 22.27 22.19 6.77
CA LEU A 253 20.95 22.43 7.33
C LEU A 253 20.86 21.72 8.66
N ASN A 254 20.14 22.34 9.60
CA ASN A 254 19.60 21.65 10.75
C ASN A 254 18.10 21.94 10.85
N SER A 255 17.49 21.47 11.93
CA SER A 255 16.07 21.61 12.23
C SER A 255 15.53 23.05 12.23
N ALA A 256 16.40 24.05 12.38
CA ALA A 256 16.03 25.45 12.55
C ALA A 256 16.74 26.40 11.58
N ARG A 257 17.77 25.96 10.84
CA ARG A 257 18.60 26.85 10.02
C ARG A 257 19.09 26.20 8.74
N LEU A 258 19.14 27.01 7.69
CA LEU A 258 19.92 26.78 6.48
C LEU A 258 21.18 27.65 6.57
N PHE A 259 22.34 27.02 6.71
CA PHE A 259 23.64 27.67 6.66
C PHE A 259 24.16 27.69 5.22
N ILE A 260 24.69 28.83 4.81
CA ILE A 260 25.34 29.05 3.52
C ILE A 260 26.83 29.12 3.82
N ASP A 261 27.54 28.07 3.44
CA ASP A 261 28.94 27.83 3.77
C ASP A 261 29.82 27.99 2.53
N ASN A 262 31.13 28.18 2.76
CA ASN A 262 32.17 28.18 1.73
C ASN A 262 31.93 29.25 0.63
N ILE A 263 31.47 30.43 1.04
CA ILE A 263 31.40 31.61 0.17
C ILE A 263 32.85 31.99 -0.19
N PRO A 264 33.28 31.87 -1.48
CA PRO A 264 34.68 32.04 -1.81
C PRO A 264 35.16 33.46 -1.48
N ALA A 265 36.27 33.55 -0.73
CA ALA A 265 36.89 34.83 -0.41
C ALA A 265 37.29 35.56 -1.69
N GLY A 266 36.87 36.81 -1.84
CA GLY A 266 37.15 37.63 -3.03
C GLY A 266 36.13 37.53 -4.17
N THR A 267 35.09 36.70 -4.05
CA THR A 267 33.87 36.90 -4.86
C THR A 267 33.21 38.17 -4.32
N ALA A 268 33.24 39.23 -5.12
CA ALA A 268 33.01 40.59 -4.64
C ALA A 268 31.78 40.70 -3.74
N THR A 269 32.00 41.30 -2.57
CA THR A 269 31.03 42.13 -1.86
C THR A 269 30.25 42.94 -2.92
N GLY A 270 29.05 42.50 -3.27
CA GLY A 270 28.22 43.10 -4.33
C GLY A 270 27.73 42.16 -5.44
N THR A 271 28.14 40.88 -5.47
CA THR A 271 27.59 39.94 -6.46
C THR A 271 26.19 39.50 -6.04
N ALA A 272 25.18 39.80 -6.87
CA ALA A 272 23.81 39.36 -6.62
C ALA A 272 23.68 37.85 -6.79
N TYR A 273 23.33 37.15 -5.72
CA TYR A 273 23.05 35.73 -5.79
C TYR A 273 21.54 35.50 -5.84
N GLY A 274 21.09 34.87 -6.92
CA GLY A 274 19.91 34.04 -6.87
C GLY A 274 20.32 32.66 -6.41
N ALA A 275 19.71 32.09 -5.38
CA ALA A 275 20.13 30.81 -4.82
C ALA A 275 18.93 29.94 -4.46
N SER A 276 18.98 28.66 -4.79
CA SER A 276 17.97 27.68 -4.36
C SER A 276 18.62 26.40 -3.81
N ALA A 277 17.88 25.73 -2.95
CA ALA A 277 18.19 24.39 -2.46
C ALA A 277 16.88 23.59 -2.38
N SER A 278 17.01 22.28 -2.14
CA SER A 278 15.85 21.44 -1.85
C SER A 278 16.23 20.33 -0.88
N TRP A 279 15.31 20.02 0.03
CA TRP A 279 15.42 18.90 0.96
C TRP A 279 14.05 18.33 1.32
N VAL A 280 14.07 17.11 1.84
CA VAL A 280 12.89 16.44 2.37
C VAL A 280 12.81 16.69 3.88
N THR A 281 11.63 17.01 4.37
CA THR A 281 11.29 17.07 5.79
C THR A 281 10.16 16.08 6.10
N ASN A 282 10.28 15.37 7.23
CA ASN A 282 9.23 14.54 7.82
C ASN A 282 8.66 15.19 9.08
N ARG A 283 8.88 16.49 9.27
CA ARG A 283 8.32 17.22 10.41
C ARG A 283 6.84 17.45 10.24
N ASP A 284 6.17 17.61 11.38
CA ASP A 284 4.77 17.99 11.42
C ASP A 284 4.51 19.19 10.50
N TRP A 285 3.35 19.19 9.87
CA TRP A 285 2.94 20.30 9.02
C TRP A 285 2.82 21.58 9.86
N PRO A 286 3.23 22.75 9.33
CA PRO A 286 3.13 24.01 10.07
C PRO A 286 1.70 24.29 10.52
N THR A 287 1.52 24.63 11.80
CA THR A 287 0.24 25.10 12.36
C THR A 287 -0.04 26.57 12.03
N THR A 288 0.98 27.29 11.55
CA THR A 288 0.90 28.68 11.08
C THR A 288 1.82 28.86 9.88
N LEU A 289 1.35 29.50 8.82
CA LEU A 289 2.18 29.81 7.66
C LEU A 289 3.17 30.95 7.98
N PRO A 290 4.46 30.81 7.61
CA PRO A 290 5.45 31.85 7.85
C PRO A 290 5.32 33.00 6.85
N GLY A 291 5.81 34.18 7.23
CA GLY A 291 5.89 35.34 6.35
C GLY A 291 4.55 35.72 5.69
N THR A 292 4.61 36.33 4.51
CA THR A 292 3.44 36.68 3.71
C THR A 292 3.33 35.79 2.48
N ALA A 293 2.13 35.70 1.88
CA ALA A 293 2.00 35.09 0.56
C ALA A 293 2.83 35.90 -0.45
N ALA A 294 3.51 35.20 -1.34
CA ALA A 294 4.45 35.78 -2.31
C ALA A 294 3.79 36.35 -3.58
#